data_AF-A0A5S3YWX1-F1
#
_entry.id   AF-A0A5S3YWX1-F1
#
_cell.length_a   1.000
_cell.length_b   1.000
_cell.length_c   1.000
_cell.angle_alpha   90.00
_cell.angle_beta   90.00
_cell.angle_gamma   90.00
#
_symmetry.space_group_name_H-M   'P 1'
#
loop_
_entity.id
_entity.type
_entity.pdbx_description
1 polymer ?
#
loop_
_entity_poly.entity_id
_entity_poly.type
_entity_poly.pdbx_seq_one_letter_code
_entity_poly.pdbx_strand_id
1 'polypeptide(L)'
;MKKIALVLCGMLLAGCASQPKSVILNPVYKAGKVADFNVPVTLAVEDHRISKFTIKVVDQEPAEYLPDAALSQRVQMAFEQALKTNGAQLTAMSNNTLTLHIDSFHSKVTESYTQHESNAVAKFKVLATQGKRSFEKTYTGQAQMTGPLKHEQAKVEGQLNKLSEQVITRIVSDPALINFFKG
;
A
#
# COMPACT_ATOMS: atom_id res chain seq x y z
N MET A 1 -10.53 -38.89 60.12
CA MET A 1 -9.15 -39.08 59.63
C MET A 1 -9.22 -39.16 58.09
N LYS A 2 -8.79 -38.12 57.36
CA LYS A 2 -7.67 -38.13 56.38
C LYS A 2 -7.78 -39.29 55.35
N LYS A 3 -7.85 -39.11 54.03
CA LYS A 3 -6.88 -38.45 53.11
C LYS A 3 -7.55 -38.26 51.71
N ILE A 4 -7.43 -37.07 51.09
CA ILE A 4 -6.61 -36.73 49.88
C ILE A 4 -7.09 -37.48 48.61
N ALA A 5 -7.93 -36.86 47.77
CA ALA A 5 -7.60 -35.95 46.66
C ALA A 5 -6.97 -36.66 45.44
N LEU A 6 -7.69 -36.64 44.32
CA LEU A 6 -7.11 -36.76 42.98
C LEU A 6 -7.93 -35.91 41.99
N VAL A 7 -7.73 -34.59 42.06
CA VAL A 7 -8.11 -33.66 40.99
C VAL A 7 -6.93 -33.66 40.02
N LEU A 8 -7.05 -34.38 38.91
CA LEU A 8 -5.99 -34.47 37.91
C LEU A 8 -6.05 -33.22 37.02
N CYS A 9 -4.98 -32.43 37.08
CA CYS A 9 -4.69 -31.23 36.29
C CYS A 9 -5.02 -31.38 34.80
N GLY A 10 -6.08 -30.73 34.35
CA GLY A 10 -6.27 -30.29 32.97
C GLY A 10 -5.86 -28.84 32.81
N MET A 11 -4.60 -28.48 33.08
CA MET A 11 -4.10 -27.13 32.82
C MET A 11 -3.71 -27.01 31.35
N LEU A 12 -4.67 -26.52 30.56
CA LEU A 12 -4.51 -25.44 29.58
C LEU A 12 -3.08 -25.23 29.07
N LEU A 13 -2.67 -25.98 28.04
CA LEU A 13 -1.68 -25.48 27.09
C LEU A 13 -2.33 -24.39 26.22
N ALA A 14 -2.62 -23.23 26.81
CA ALA A 14 -2.78 -22.01 26.04
C ALA A 14 -1.38 -21.59 25.59
N GLY A 15 -0.86 -22.25 24.56
CA GLY A 15 0.30 -21.74 23.83
C GLY A 15 -0.09 -20.38 23.28
N CYS A 16 0.55 -19.33 23.79
CA CYS A 16 0.47 -17.99 23.20
C CYS A 16 1.05 -18.09 21.77
N ALA A 17 0.18 -18.36 20.80
CA ALA A 17 0.52 -18.17 19.39
C ALA A 17 0.78 -16.68 19.22
N SER A 18 2.05 -16.29 19.15
CA SER A 18 2.44 -14.92 18.79
C SER A 18 1.84 -14.61 17.42
N GLN A 19 0.98 -13.61 17.37
CA GLN A 19 0.30 -13.20 16.15
C GLN A 19 1.34 -12.91 15.05
N PRO A 20 1.15 -13.39 13.81
CA PRO A 20 2.12 -13.16 12.74
C PRO A 20 2.29 -11.66 12.52
N LYS A 21 3.54 -11.19 12.52
CA LYS A 21 3.86 -9.78 12.27
C LYS A 21 3.32 -9.36 10.90
N SER A 22 2.71 -8.19 10.84
CA SER A 22 2.14 -7.61 9.63
C SER A 22 2.55 -6.15 9.49
N VAL A 23 2.53 -5.66 8.26
CA VAL A 23 2.67 -4.23 7.96
C VAL A 23 1.32 -3.56 8.10
N ILE A 24 1.28 -2.38 8.71
CA ILE A 24 0.07 -1.55 8.76
C ILE A 24 0.36 -0.25 8.04
N LEU A 25 0.04 -0.20 6.75
CA LEU A 25 0.19 1.02 5.98
C LEU A 25 -0.95 2.00 6.27
N ASN A 26 -0.68 3.29 6.09
CA ASN A 26 -1.70 4.32 6.16
C ASN A 26 -1.32 5.45 5.19
N PRO A 27 -1.40 5.20 3.87
CA PRO A 27 -1.17 6.23 2.89
C PRO A 27 -2.27 7.28 3.01
N VAL A 28 -1.86 8.55 3.10
CA VAL A 28 -2.77 9.69 3.18
C VAL A 28 -2.32 10.70 2.15
N TYR A 29 -3.25 11.16 1.32
CA TYR A 29 -3.00 12.21 0.35
C TYR A 29 -2.99 13.59 1.03
N LYS A 30 -1.89 14.35 0.89
CA LYS A 30 -1.74 15.68 1.52
C LYS A 30 -1.33 16.78 0.55
N ALA A 31 -1.13 16.47 -0.74
CA ALA A 31 -0.67 17.45 -1.73
C ALA A 31 -1.69 18.55 -2.10
N GLY A 32 -2.91 18.52 -1.53
CA GLY A 32 -3.95 19.50 -1.82
C GLY A 32 -4.49 19.39 -3.25
N LYS A 33 -5.09 20.46 -3.76
CA LYS A 33 -5.61 20.50 -5.13
C LYS A 33 -4.48 20.83 -6.11
N VAL A 34 -4.14 19.88 -6.97
CA VAL A 34 -3.07 19.97 -7.98
C VAL A 34 -3.60 19.86 -9.42
N ALA A 35 -4.87 19.50 -9.58
CA ALA A 35 -5.55 19.31 -10.86
C ALA A 35 -7.06 19.58 -10.76
N ASP A 36 -7.70 19.64 -11.92
CA ASP A 36 -9.14 19.82 -12.09
C ASP A 36 -9.71 18.72 -13.00
N PHE A 37 -10.22 17.65 -12.39
CA PHE A 37 -10.90 16.56 -13.10
C PHE A 37 -12.32 16.95 -13.48
N ASN A 38 -13.14 17.42 -12.53
CA ASN A 38 -14.55 17.83 -12.72
C ASN A 38 -15.40 16.86 -13.54
N VAL A 39 -15.13 15.55 -13.43
CA VAL A 39 -15.86 14.48 -14.12
C VAL A 39 -16.36 13.43 -13.12
N PRO A 40 -17.53 12.80 -13.38
CA PRO A 40 -17.96 11.64 -12.62
C PRO A 40 -17.12 10.42 -12.98
N VAL A 41 -16.60 9.69 -12.01
CA VAL A 41 -15.72 8.52 -12.23
C VAL A 41 -16.14 7.37 -11.33
N THR A 42 -16.18 6.17 -11.91
CA THR A 42 -16.23 4.92 -11.14
C THR A 42 -14.80 4.41 -10.94
N LEU A 43 -14.39 4.31 -9.67
CA LEU A 43 -13.03 3.96 -9.27
C LEU A 43 -12.97 2.50 -8.81
N ALA A 44 -11.90 1.80 -9.21
CA ALA A 44 -11.51 0.52 -8.63
C ALA A 44 -10.00 0.48 -8.36
N VAL A 45 -9.59 -0.26 -7.33
CA VAL A 45 -8.18 -0.55 -7.03
C VAL A 45 -7.98 -2.05 -6.85
N GLU A 46 -7.05 -2.61 -7.59
CA GLU A 46 -6.82 -4.06 -7.65
C GLU A 46 -5.35 -4.39 -7.32
N ASP A 47 -5.12 -5.37 -6.44
CA ASP A 47 -3.75 -5.82 -6.12
C ASP A 47 -3.33 -6.97 -7.05
N HIS A 48 -2.57 -6.59 -8.08
CA HIS A 48 -2.00 -7.47 -9.10
C HIS A 48 -0.55 -7.88 -8.79
N ARG A 49 -0.05 -7.61 -7.57
CA ARG A 49 1.31 -8.00 -7.18
C ARG A 49 1.44 -9.52 -7.19
N ILE A 50 2.50 -10.01 -7.86
CA ILE A 50 2.88 -11.44 -7.89
C ILE A 50 3.18 -11.95 -6.48
N SER A 51 3.84 -11.12 -5.66
CA SER A 51 4.11 -11.42 -4.25
C SER A 51 3.35 -10.47 -3.34
N LYS A 52 2.74 -11.01 -2.29
CA LYS A 52 1.92 -10.24 -1.33
C LYS A 52 2.70 -9.64 -0.16
N PHE A 53 4.02 -9.85 -0.08
CA PHE A 53 4.83 -9.14 0.91
C PHE A 53 4.88 -7.64 0.59
N THR A 54 4.87 -6.84 1.64
CA THR A 54 5.02 -5.38 1.58
C THR A 54 6.38 -4.97 2.14
N ILE A 55 6.93 -5.69 3.11
CA ILE A 55 8.32 -5.54 3.56
C ILE A 55 9.00 -6.90 3.48
N LYS A 56 10.22 -6.91 2.95
CA LYS A 56 11.13 -8.06 2.95
C LYS A 56 12.44 -7.66 3.63
N VAL A 57 12.84 -8.36 4.69
CA VAL A 57 14.14 -8.22 5.34
C VAL A 57 15.06 -9.32 4.81
N VAL A 58 16.15 -8.95 4.14
CA VAL A 58 16.94 -9.86 3.28
C VAL A 58 18.05 -10.60 4.04
N ASP A 59 18.70 -9.96 5.01
CA ASP A 59 19.92 -10.51 5.65
C ASP A 59 19.66 -11.21 7.00
N GLN A 60 18.41 -11.58 7.27
CA GLN A 60 18.06 -12.46 8.38
C GLN A 60 17.75 -13.85 7.81
N GLU A 61 18.24 -14.91 8.46
CA GLU A 61 17.89 -16.31 8.15
C GLU A 61 16.96 -16.84 9.26
N PRO A 62 15.68 -17.16 8.97
CA PRO A 62 15.00 -16.99 7.69
C PRO A 62 14.63 -15.53 7.39
N ALA A 63 14.55 -15.18 6.10
CA ALA A 63 14.15 -13.84 5.68
C ALA A 63 12.72 -13.50 6.19
N GLU A 64 12.56 -12.30 6.74
CA GLU A 64 11.28 -11.85 7.29
C GLU A 64 10.42 -11.23 6.17
N TYR A 65 9.21 -11.77 5.98
CA TYR A 65 8.24 -11.28 4.99
C TYR A 65 7.00 -10.78 5.72
N LEU A 66 6.74 -9.49 5.61
CA LEU A 66 5.60 -8.84 6.27
C LEU A 66 4.58 -8.44 5.20
N PRO A 67 3.38 -9.07 5.19
CA PRO A 67 2.30 -8.68 4.29
C PRO A 67 1.49 -7.49 4.86
N ASP A 68 0.73 -6.82 3.98
CA ASP A 68 -0.40 -5.97 4.37
C ASP A 68 -1.66 -6.54 3.71
N ALA A 69 -2.55 -7.12 4.51
CA ALA A 69 -3.79 -7.76 4.03
C ALA A 69 -4.81 -6.75 3.50
N ALA A 70 -4.70 -5.47 3.85
CA ALA A 70 -5.63 -4.41 3.48
C ALA A 70 -5.01 -3.40 2.50
N LEU A 71 -3.92 -3.74 1.81
CA LEU A 71 -3.20 -2.81 0.95
C LEU A 71 -4.11 -2.14 -0.10
N SER A 72 -4.87 -2.93 -0.87
CA SER A 72 -5.76 -2.39 -1.91
C SER A 72 -6.74 -1.37 -1.34
N GLN A 73 -7.35 -1.69 -0.19
CA GLN A 73 -8.30 -0.81 0.47
C GLN A 73 -7.63 0.49 0.95
N ARG A 74 -6.43 0.40 1.53
CA ARG A 74 -5.67 1.57 2.00
C ARG A 74 -5.25 2.48 0.85
N VAL A 75 -4.73 1.89 -0.24
CA VAL A 75 -4.39 2.63 -1.47
C VAL A 75 -5.64 3.23 -2.10
N GLN A 76 -6.77 2.50 -2.10
CA GLN A 76 -8.05 3.02 -2.56
C GLN A 76 -8.48 4.25 -1.77
N MET A 77 -8.46 4.21 -0.45
CA MET A 77 -8.81 5.37 0.38
C MET A 77 -7.94 6.59 0.06
N ALA A 78 -6.62 6.40 -0.09
CA ALA A 78 -5.71 7.48 -0.46
C ALA A 78 -6.00 8.04 -1.87
N PHE A 79 -6.29 7.16 -2.82
CA PHE A 79 -6.55 7.56 -4.20
C PHE A 79 -7.93 8.22 -4.36
N GLU A 80 -8.95 7.73 -3.65
CA GLU A 80 -10.26 8.38 -3.55
C GLU A 80 -10.12 9.79 -2.98
N GLN A 81 -9.36 9.95 -1.90
CA GLN A 81 -9.10 11.26 -1.31
C GLN A 81 -8.42 12.20 -2.30
N ALA A 82 -7.40 11.71 -3.02
CA ALA A 82 -6.71 12.48 -4.06
C ALA A 82 -7.67 12.92 -5.17
N LEU A 83 -8.47 12.01 -5.72
CA LEU A 83 -9.41 12.30 -6.80
C LEU A 83 -10.48 13.30 -6.36
N LYS A 84 -11.10 13.12 -5.19
CA LYS A 84 -12.09 14.06 -4.63
C LYS A 84 -11.48 15.45 -4.41
N THR A 85 -10.25 15.50 -3.85
CA THR A 85 -9.53 16.77 -3.64
C THR A 85 -9.25 17.51 -4.96
N ASN A 86 -9.08 16.76 -6.06
CA ASN A 86 -8.85 17.28 -7.40
C ASN A 86 -10.12 17.38 -8.26
N GLY A 87 -11.31 17.41 -7.62
CA GLY A 87 -12.58 17.72 -8.26
C GLY A 87 -13.28 16.55 -8.97
N ALA A 88 -12.80 15.32 -8.84
CA ALA A 88 -13.53 14.16 -9.37
C ALA A 88 -14.76 13.85 -8.52
N GLN A 89 -15.86 13.45 -9.17
CA GLN A 89 -17.09 13.03 -8.51
C GLN A 89 -17.15 11.50 -8.50
N LEU A 90 -16.80 10.87 -7.39
CA LEU A 90 -16.80 9.40 -7.32
C LEU A 90 -18.22 8.87 -7.22
N THR A 91 -18.60 7.97 -8.14
CA THR A 91 -19.92 7.35 -8.22
C THR A 91 -19.80 5.87 -8.55
N ALA A 92 -20.73 5.06 -8.04
CA ALA A 92 -20.82 3.63 -8.33
C ALA A 92 -21.15 3.34 -9.81
N MET A 93 -21.76 4.29 -10.52
CA MET A 93 -22.15 4.15 -11.92
C MET A 93 -21.76 5.40 -12.70
N SER A 94 -20.74 5.29 -13.56
CA SER A 94 -20.31 6.30 -14.52
C SER A 94 -19.88 5.63 -15.83
N ASN A 95 -20.02 6.35 -16.95
CA ASN A 95 -19.42 5.96 -18.23
C ASN A 95 -17.90 6.19 -18.29
N ASN A 96 -17.36 6.89 -17.27
CA ASN A 96 -15.93 7.06 -17.09
C ASN A 96 -15.47 6.09 -15.99
N THR A 97 -14.57 5.18 -16.34
CA THR A 97 -13.97 4.27 -15.36
C THR A 97 -12.51 4.62 -15.15
N LEU A 98 -12.02 4.38 -13.94
CA LEU A 98 -10.64 4.54 -13.56
C LEU A 98 -10.26 3.36 -12.67
N THR A 99 -9.35 2.51 -13.14
CA THR A 99 -8.85 1.36 -12.40
C THR A 99 -7.36 1.55 -12.11
N LEU A 100 -6.97 1.38 -10.85
CA LEU A 100 -5.58 1.39 -10.42
C LEU A 100 -5.14 -0.04 -10.12
N HIS A 101 -4.23 -0.58 -10.92
CA HIS A 101 -3.55 -1.84 -10.59
C HIS A 101 -2.29 -1.54 -9.77
N ILE A 102 -2.16 -2.26 -8.65
CA ILE A 102 -0.94 -2.30 -7.86
C ILE A 102 -0.08 -3.45 -8.41
N ASP A 103 0.83 -3.13 -9.34
CA ASP A 103 1.73 -4.13 -9.94
C ASP A 103 2.91 -4.45 -9.01
N SER A 104 3.39 -3.46 -8.27
CA SER A 104 4.46 -3.62 -7.28
C SER A 104 4.31 -2.58 -6.19
N PHE A 105 4.41 -3.01 -4.93
CA PHE A 105 4.46 -2.11 -3.78
C PHE A 105 5.12 -2.83 -2.63
N HIS A 106 6.42 -2.58 -2.44
CA HIS A 106 7.20 -3.25 -1.41
C HIS A 106 8.42 -2.42 -1.00
N SER A 107 8.97 -2.70 0.19
CA SER A 107 10.32 -2.32 0.57
C SER A 107 11.20 -3.54 0.82
N LYS A 108 12.44 -3.48 0.33
CA LYS A 108 13.49 -4.45 0.65
C LYS A 108 14.45 -3.82 1.64
N VAL A 109 14.60 -4.46 2.80
CA VAL A 109 15.47 -4.01 3.88
C VAL A 109 16.69 -4.92 3.96
N THR A 110 17.86 -4.33 3.89
CA THR A 110 19.18 -4.95 4.05
C THR A 110 19.76 -4.45 5.37
N GLU A 111 20.27 -5.35 6.20
CA GLU A 111 20.79 -5.01 7.54
C GLU A 111 22.24 -5.47 7.68
N SER A 112 23.07 -4.63 8.28
CA SER A 112 24.40 -4.97 8.74
C SER A 112 24.51 -4.71 10.25
N TYR A 113 25.68 -5.01 10.83
CA TYR A 113 25.92 -4.77 12.26
C TYR A 113 25.80 -3.30 12.68
N THR A 114 26.05 -2.36 11.76
CA THR A 114 26.14 -0.93 12.08
C THR A 114 25.07 -0.08 11.41
N GLN A 115 24.40 -0.59 10.38
CA GLN A 115 23.43 0.17 9.60
C GLN A 115 22.38 -0.72 8.94
N HIS A 116 21.31 -0.10 8.46
CA HIS A 116 20.34 -0.71 7.57
C HIS A 116 20.06 0.18 6.36
N GLU A 117 19.60 -0.43 5.29
CA GLU A 117 19.16 0.23 4.07
C GLU A 117 17.79 -0.31 3.67
N SER A 118 16.88 0.59 3.28
CA SER A 118 15.52 0.29 2.85
C SER A 118 15.27 0.84 1.45
N ASN A 119 15.04 -0.06 0.50
CA ASN A 119 14.76 0.21 -0.90
C ASN A 119 13.29 -0.05 -1.22
N ALA A 120 12.49 1.01 -1.26
CA ALA A 120 11.06 0.98 -1.53
C ALA A 120 10.77 1.21 -3.02
N VAL A 121 9.85 0.42 -3.58
CA VAL A 121 9.39 0.49 -4.97
C VAL A 121 7.88 0.50 -5.01
N ALA A 122 7.33 1.40 -5.83
CA ALA A 122 5.91 1.46 -6.17
C ALA A 122 5.77 1.48 -7.70
N LYS A 123 4.95 0.59 -8.25
CA LYS A 123 4.57 0.56 -9.66
C LYS A 123 3.05 0.43 -9.73
N PHE A 124 2.39 1.51 -10.11
CA PHE A 124 0.93 1.54 -10.28
C PHE A 124 0.59 1.73 -11.75
N LYS A 125 -0.31 0.90 -12.26
CA LYS A 125 -0.85 1.06 -13.62
C LYS A 125 -2.25 1.63 -13.53
N VAL A 126 -2.49 2.70 -14.28
CA VAL A 126 -3.80 3.30 -14.43
C VAL A 126 -4.39 2.85 -15.74
N LEU A 127 -5.61 2.33 -15.69
CA LEU A 127 -6.45 2.08 -16.85
C LEU A 127 -7.69 2.97 -16.73
N ALA A 128 -8.00 3.74 -17.76
CA ALA A 128 -9.18 4.58 -17.78
C ALA A 128 -9.98 4.36 -19.06
N THR A 129 -11.30 4.43 -18.96
CA THR A 129 -12.19 4.38 -20.12
C THR A 129 -13.15 5.56 -20.11
N GLN A 130 -13.49 6.07 -21.29
CA GLN A 130 -14.52 7.07 -21.52
C GLN A 130 -15.25 6.73 -22.83
N GLY A 131 -16.40 6.06 -22.73
CA GLY A 131 -17.08 5.52 -23.89
C GLY A 131 -16.20 4.52 -24.65
N LYS A 132 -15.79 4.85 -25.88
CA LYS A 132 -14.91 4.01 -26.72
C LYS A 132 -13.42 4.32 -26.56
N ARG A 133 -13.06 5.37 -25.82
CA ARG A 133 -11.66 5.76 -25.60
C ARG A 133 -11.10 4.99 -24.42
N SER A 134 -9.85 4.57 -24.54
CA SER A 134 -9.08 3.94 -23.47
C SER A 134 -7.77 4.69 -23.24
N PHE A 135 -7.33 4.73 -21.99
CA PHE A 135 -6.04 5.25 -21.57
C PHE A 135 -5.37 4.21 -20.67
N GLU A 136 -4.09 3.97 -20.91
CA GLU A 136 -3.26 3.15 -20.04
C GLU A 136 -1.94 3.86 -19.80
N LYS A 137 -1.52 3.95 -18.54
CA LYS A 137 -0.19 4.47 -18.18
C LYS A 137 0.31 3.86 -16.89
N THR A 138 1.61 3.54 -16.87
CA THR A 138 2.29 3.05 -15.67
C THR A 138 3.08 4.18 -15.01
N TYR A 139 2.96 4.26 -13.69
CA TYR A 139 3.63 5.23 -12.82
C TYR A 139 4.52 4.49 -11.85
N THR A 140 5.82 4.80 -11.88
CA THR A 140 6.81 4.17 -11.01
C THR A 140 7.41 5.19 -10.06
N GLY A 141 7.58 4.81 -8.80
CA GLY A 141 8.31 5.55 -7.79
C GLY A 141 9.28 4.64 -7.07
N GLN A 142 10.40 5.23 -6.62
CA GLN A 142 11.36 4.56 -5.76
C GLN A 142 11.77 5.50 -4.64
N ALA A 143 12.07 4.95 -3.48
CA ALA A 143 12.63 5.69 -2.35
C ALA A 143 13.68 4.83 -1.65
N GLN A 144 14.77 5.46 -1.24
CA GLN A 144 15.84 4.82 -0.48
C GLN A 144 15.96 5.53 0.88
N MET A 145 16.27 4.76 1.92
CA MET A 145 16.50 5.27 3.27
C MET A 145 17.60 4.44 3.91
N THR A 146 18.55 5.09 4.55
CA THR A 146 19.61 4.45 5.34
C THR A 146 19.50 4.95 6.78
N GLY A 147 19.79 4.09 7.74
CA GLY A 147 19.85 4.46 9.14
C GLY A 147 20.86 3.62 9.91
N PRO A 148 21.26 4.06 11.11
CA PRO A 148 22.14 3.28 11.96
C PRO A 148 21.40 2.06 12.52
N LEU A 149 22.16 1.01 12.87
CA LEU A 149 21.67 -0.21 13.50
C LEU A 149 20.56 -0.91 12.69
N LYS A 150 19.72 -1.70 13.36
CA LYS A 150 18.58 -2.39 12.77
C LYS A 150 17.49 -1.42 12.34
N HIS A 151 16.71 -1.83 11.36
CA HIS A 151 15.59 -1.02 10.90
C HIS A 151 14.50 -0.88 11.96
N GLU A 152 13.80 0.24 11.93
CA GLU A 152 12.53 0.40 12.63
C GLU A 152 11.40 0.20 11.61
N GLN A 153 10.55 -0.80 11.80
CA GLN A 153 9.44 -1.10 10.88
C GLN A 153 8.59 0.15 10.59
N ALA A 154 8.29 0.97 11.60
CA ALA A 154 7.52 2.20 11.44
C ALA A 154 8.17 3.22 10.49
N LYS A 155 9.51 3.29 10.43
CA LYS A 155 10.22 4.16 9.48
C LYS A 155 10.09 3.63 8.05
N VAL A 156 10.16 2.31 7.86
CA VAL A 156 9.97 1.66 6.55
C VAL A 156 8.51 1.82 6.08
N GLU A 157 7.54 1.65 6.96
CA GLU A 157 6.13 1.94 6.72
C GLU A 157 5.91 3.40 6.34
N GLY A 158 6.55 4.32 7.06
CA GLY A 158 6.51 5.76 6.74
C GLY A 158 7.08 6.07 5.36
N GLN A 159 8.19 5.43 4.98
CA GLN A 159 8.77 5.54 3.64
C GLN A 159 7.79 5.07 2.56
N LEU A 160 7.15 3.91 2.76
CA LEU A 160 6.14 3.39 1.83
C LEU A 160 4.92 4.30 1.73
N ASN A 161 4.40 4.80 2.85
CA ASN A 161 3.27 5.74 2.87
C ASN A 161 3.60 7.01 2.07
N LYS A 162 4.78 7.61 2.29
CA LYS A 162 5.23 8.78 1.53
C LYS A 162 5.40 8.46 0.04
N LEU A 163 5.95 7.29 -0.29
CA LEU A 163 6.14 6.88 -1.68
C LEU A 163 4.81 6.73 -2.41
N SER A 164 3.82 6.08 -1.78
CA SER A 164 2.48 5.96 -2.37
C SER A 164 1.80 7.31 -2.57
N GLU A 165 1.92 8.24 -1.61
CA GLU A 165 1.41 9.60 -1.77
C GLU A 165 2.03 10.28 -2.99
N GLN A 166 3.36 10.22 -3.13
CA GLN A 166 4.06 10.83 -4.27
C GLN A 166 3.61 10.26 -5.62
N VAL A 167 3.43 8.93 -5.72
CA VAL A 167 2.97 8.29 -6.95
C VAL A 167 1.52 8.65 -7.24
N ILE A 168 0.64 8.65 -6.22
CA ILE A 168 -0.77 9.07 -6.36
C ILE A 168 -0.86 10.53 -6.80
N THR A 169 -0.09 11.44 -6.20
CA THR A 169 -0.03 12.86 -6.61
C THR A 169 0.36 12.97 -8.07
N ARG A 170 1.38 12.21 -8.52
CA ARG A 170 1.80 12.21 -9.92
C ARG A 170 0.72 11.69 -10.87
N ILE A 171 -0.05 10.69 -10.46
CA ILE A 171 -1.19 10.17 -11.24
C ILE A 171 -2.23 11.26 -11.41
N VAL A 172 -2.71 11.88 -10.32
CA VAL A 172 -3.78 12.88 -10.39
C VAL A 172 -3.32 14.19 -11.01
N SER A 173 -2.02 14.48 -11.02
CA SER A 173 -1.46 15.66 -11.70
C SER A 173 -1.08 15.40 -13.17
N ASP A 174 -1.30 14.19 -13.71
CA ASP A 174 -0.85 13.86 -15.06
C ASP A 174 -1.72 14.56 -16.13
N PRO A 175 -1.16 15.48 -16.94
CA PRO A 175 -1.91 16.18 -17.98
C PRO A 175 -2.54 15.23 -18.99
N ALA A 176 -1.92 14.09 -19.30
CA ALA A 176 -2.46 13.12 -20.25
C ALA A 176 -3.73 12.45 -19.72
N LEU A 177 -3.75 12.10 -18.43
CA LEU A 177 -4.93 11.53 -17.77
C LEU A 177 -6.05 12.57 -17.65
N ILE A 178 -5.69 13.80 -17.26
CA ILE A 178 -6.66 14.91 -17.14
C ILE A 178 -7.29 15.21 -18.51
N ASN A 179 -6.47 15.35 -19.55
CA ASN A 179 -6.95 15.62 -20.90
C ASN A 179 -7.77 14.45 -21.46
N PHE A 180 -7.42 13.21 -21.13
CA PHE A 180 -8.21 12.04 -21.51
C PHE A 180 -9.68 12.17 -21.06
N PHE A 181 -9.94 12.63 -19.84
CA PHE A 181 -11.31 12.79 -19.35
C PHE A 181 -12.00 14.07 -19.84
N LYS A 182 -11.24 15.10 -20.24
CA LYS A 182 -11.80 16.37 -20.72
C LYS A 182 -12.38 16.33 -22.13
N GLY A 183 -11.97 15.37 -22.97
CA GLY A 183 -12.30 15.39 -24.40
C GLY A 183 -11.06 15.62 -25.23
#